data_AF-A0A0C3PXT3-F1
#
_entry.id   AF-A0A0C3PXT3-F1
#
_cell.length_a   1.000
_cell.length_b   1.000
_cell.length_c   1.000
_cell.angle_alpha   90.00
_cell.angle_beta   90.00
_cell.angle_gamma   90.00
#
_symmetry.space_group_name_H-M   'P 1'
#
loop_
_entity.id
_entity.type
_entity.pdbx_description
1 polymer ?
#
loop_
_entity_poly.entity_id
_entity_poly.type
_entity_poly.pdbx_seq_one_letter_code
_entity_poly.pdbx_strand_id
1 'polypeptide(L)' 'LEQYFCEMEQNQHGVTPHCFPTPRLFKMCPDRPAVEITNIAKINMQTGEIGMPEGRDDLPEGKLWREVRT' A
#
# COMPACT_ATOMS: atom_id res chain seq x y z
N LEU A 1 3.16 0.69 6.42
CA LEU A 1 2.81 2.11 6.15
C LEU A 1 1.32 2.26 6.39
N GLU A 2 0.96 2.47 7.66
CA GLU A 2 -0.44 2.60 8.08
C GLU A 2 -0.77 4.08 8.07
N GLN A 3 -1.83 4.45 7.35
CA GLN A 3 -2.34 5.82 7.34
C GLN A 3 -3.44 5.91 8.38
N TYR A 4 -3.53 7.04 9.06
CA TYR A 4 -4.54 7.30 10.09
C TYR A 4 -5.28 8.59 9.76
N PHE A 5 -6.55 8.63 10.10
CA PHE A 5 -7.36 9.84 10.13
C PHE A 5 -7.65 10.18 11.59
N CYS A 6 -7.48 11.44 11.98
CA CYS A 6 -7.61 11.88 13.37
C CYS A 6 -8.67 12.96 13.50
N GLU A 7 -9.54 12.82 14.49
CA GLU A 7 -10.48 13.83 14.92
C GLU A 7 -10.00 14.46 16.22
N MET A 8 -10.16 15.77 16.37
CA MET A 8 -9.72 16.50 17.55
C MET A 8 -10.85 16.56 18.58
N GLU A 9 -10.69 15.91 19.73
CA GLU A 9 -11.65 15.95 20.82
C GLU A 9 -11.22 16.93 21.91
N GLN A 10 -12.13 17.81 22.32
CA GLN A 10 -11.88 18.75 23.41
C GLN A 10 -12.35 18.12 24.73
N ASN A 11 -11.39 17.79 25.59
CA ASN A 11 -11.66 17.28 26.94
C ASN A 11 -11.32 18.35 27.99
N GLN A 12 -11.62 18.06 29.26
CA GLN A 12 -11.38 18.98 30.38
C GLN A 12 -9.91 19.41 30.53
N HIS A 13 -8.99 18.67 29.91
CA HIS A 13 -7.54 18.90 29.92
C HIS A 13 -6.98 19.51 28.61
N GLY A 14 -7.83 19.86 27.64
CA GLY A 14 -7.43 20.43 26.35
C GLY A 14 -7.86 19.60 25.14
N VAL A 15 -7.26 19.87 23.98
CA VAL A 15 -7.54 19.15 22.72
C VAL A 15 -6.67 17.90 22.63
N THR A 16 -7.29 16.72 22.48
CA THR A 16 -6.60 15.44 22.27
C THR A 16 -7.04 14.83 20.94
N PRO A 17 -6.11 14.42 20.06
CA PRO A 17 -6.46 13.74 18.82
C PRO A 17 -6.90 12.29 19.10
N HIS A 18 -8.07 11.92 18.61
CA HIS A 18 -8.53 10.54 18.51
C HIS A 18 -8.35 10.05 17.07
N CYS A 19 -7.42 9.11 16.87
CA CYS A 19 -7.05 8.64 15.53
C CYS A 19 -7.57 7.23 15.24
N PHE A 20 -8.05 7.01 14.02
CA PHE A 20 -8.46 5.72 13.49
C PHE A 20 -7.61 5.35 12.29
N PRO A 21 -7.24 4.06 12.11
CA PRO A 21 -6.54 3.63 10.92
C PRO A 21 -7.43 3.86 9.69
N THR A 22 -6.92 4.58 8.70
CA THR A 22 -7.61 4.83 7.43
C THR A 22 -7.70 3.51 6.67
N PRO A 23 -8.91 2.97 6.44
CA PRO A 23 -9.07 1.77 5.65
C PRO A 23 -8.56 2.03 4.23
N ARG A 24 -7.61 1.23 3.75
CA ARG A 24 -7.14 1.32 2.37
C ARG A 24 -8.27 0.91 1.44
N LEU A 25 -8.92 1.89 0.84
CA LEU A 25 -9.95 1.74 -0.19
C LEU A 25 -9.32 1.33 -1.53
N PHE A 26 -8.74 0.13 -1.59
CA PHE A 26 -8.86 -0.58 -2.86
C PHE A 26 -10.33 -0.98 -2.96
N LYS A 27 -11.10 -0.24 -3.77
CA LYS A 27 -12.42 -0.71 -4.20
C LYS A 27 -12.18 -2.01 -4.98
N MET A 28 -12.15 -3.15 -4.29
CA MET A 28 -12.17 -4.44 -4.95
C MET A 28 -13.52 -4.53 -5.67
N CYS A 29 -13.50 -4.42 -6.99
CA CYS A 29 -14.69 -4.67 -7.78
C CYS A 29 -14.99 -6.17 -7.71
N PRO A 30 -16.26 -6.57 -7.47
CA PRO A 30 -16.66 -7.97 -7.61
C PRO A 30 -16.20 -8.52 -8.96
N ASP A 31 -15.69 -9.76 -8.95
CA ASP A 31 -15.21 -10.48 -10.13
C ASP A 31 -14.03 -9.84 -10.88
N ARG A 32 -13.30 -8.90 -10.27
CA ARG A 32 -12.08 -8.32 -10.84
C ARG A 32 -10.88 -8.56 -9.93
N PRO A 33 -9.84 -9.28 -10.38
CA PRO A 33 -8.63 -9.44 -9.60
C PRO A 33 -7.91 -8.11 -9.48
N ALA A 34 -7.66 -7.69 -8.24
CA ALA A 34 -6.78 -6.56 -7.93
C ALA A 34 -5.49 -7.11 -7.30
N VAL A 35 -4.35 -6.72 -7.84
CA VAL A 35 -3.02 -7.07 -7.32
C VAL A 35 -2.23 -5.79 -7.12
N GLU A 36 -1.76 -5.57 -5.90
CA GLU A 36 -0.84 -4.49 -5.55
C GLU A 36 0.59 -5.07 -5.54
N ILE A 37 1.45 -4.61 -6.46
CA ILE A 37 2.87 -4.94 -6.42
C ILE A 37 3.54 -3.92 -5.51
N THR A 38 3.99 -4.37 -4.34
CA THR A 38 4.58 -3.49 -3.33
C THR A 38 6.10 -3.44 -3.38
N ASN A 39 6.75 -4.49 -3.90
CA ASN A 39 8.19 -4.63 -4.06
C ASN A 39 8.53 -5.59 -5.21
N ILE A 40 9.67 -5.38 -5.86
CA ILE A 40 10.28 -6.32 -6.82
C ILE A 40 11.69 -6.63 -6.33
N ALA A 41 11.96 -7.90 -6.01
CA ALA A 41 13.28 -8.35 -5.56
C ALA A 41 13.93 -9.25 -6.61
N LYS A 42 15.26 -9.15 -6.73
CA LYS A 42 16.04 -10.02 -7.63
C LYS A 42 16.61 -11.18 -6.82
N ILE A 43 16.45 -12.39 -7.33
CA ILE A 43 16.97 -13.61 -6.71
C ILE A 43 18.20 -14.07 -7.50
N ASN A 44 19.32 -14.26 -6.82
CA ASN A 44 20.45 -14.97 -7.40
C ASN A 44 20.14 -16.47 -7.40
N MET A 45 19.86 -17.04 -8.57
CA MET A 45 19.48 -18.44 -8.69
C MET A 45 20.59 -19.45 -8.35
N GLN A 46 21.85 -18.99 -8.25
CA GLN A 46 23.00 -19.84 -7.93
C GLN A 46 23.26 -19.89 -6.41
N THR A 47 23.05 -18.77 -5.71
CA THR A 47 23.32 -18.64 -4.26
C THR A 47 22.04 -18.66 -3.41
N GLY A 48 20.88 -18.39 -4.01
CA GLY A 48 19.61 -18.22 -3.30
C GLY A 48 19.47 -16.86 -2.59
N GLU A 49 20.45 -15.97 -2.72
CA GLU A 49 20.42 -14.66 -2.09
C GLU A 49 19.37 -13.75 -2.75
N ILE A 50 18.66 -13.00 -1.91
CA ILE A 50 17.61 -12.07 -2.33
C ILE A 50 18.13 -10.65 -2.13
N GLY A 51 18.29 -9.91 -3.24
CA GLY A 51 18.57 -8.48 -3.18
C GLY A 51 17.29 -7.70 -2.93
N MET A 52 17.15 -7.14 -1.73
CA MET A 52 16.02 -6.27 -1.41
C MET A 52 16.22 -4.89 -2.07
N PRO A 53 15.24 -4.35 -2.79
CA PRO A 53 15.36 -3.02 -3.38
C PRO A 53 15.38 -1.93 -2.30
N GLU A 54 16.24 -0.92 -2.44
CA GLU A 54 16.31 0.22 -1.52
C GLU A 54 15.22 1.28 -1.79
N GLY A 55 14.39 1.09 -2.82
CA GLY A 55 13.39 2.07 -3.25
C GLY A 55 12.27 1.47 -4.11
N ARG A 56 11.39 2.34 -4.61
CA ARG A 56 10.21 1.98 -5.42
C ARG A 56 10.38 2.29 -6.91
N ASP A 57 11.56 2.75 -7.32
CA ASP A 57 11.80 3.25 -8.67
C ASP A 57 11.64 2.17 -9.75
N ASP A 58 11.79 0.90 -9.35
CA ASP A 58 11.63 -0.26 -10.23
C ASP A 58 10.18 -0.80 -10.28
N LEU A 59 9.24 -0.22 -9.54
CA LEU A 59 7.85 -0.68 -9.58
C LEU A 59 7.16 -0.20 -10.87
N PRO A 60 6.44 -1.09 -11.58
CA PRO A 60 5.66 -0.67 -12.73
C PRO A 60 4.59 0.32 -12.29
N GLU A 61 4.36 1.33 -13.13
CA GLU A 61 3.27 2.27 -12.92
C GLU A 61 1.93 1.51 -12.86
N GLY A 62 1.14 1.82 -11.85
CA GLY A 62 -0.17 1.18 -11.66
C GLY A 62 -1.06 1.44 -12.87
N LYS A 63 -1.65 0.37 -13.41
CA LYS A 63 -2.59 0.45 -14.54
C LYS A 63 -4.02 0.40 -14.06
N LEU A 64 -4.90 1.13 -14.72
CA LEU A 64 -6.33 0.95 -14.54
C LEU A 64 -6.73 -0.42 -15.09
N TRP A 65 -7.70 -1.08 -14.46
CA TRP A 65 -8.14 -2.41 -14.92
C TRP A 65 -8.55 -2.44 -16.40
N ARG A 66 -9.09 -1.33 -16.93
CA ARG A 66 -9.49 -1.21 -18.35
C ARG A 66 -8.29 -1.25 -19.32
N GLU A 67 -7.08 -1.05 -18.83
CA GLU A 67 -5.84 -1.01 -19.60
C GLU A 67 -5.08 -2.34 -19.59
N VAL A 68 -5.52 -3.28 -18.74
CA VAL A 68 -4.99 -4.65 -18.68
C VAL A 68 -5.63 -5.45 -19.82
N ARG A 69 -4.81 -5.94 -20.75
CA ARG A 69 -5.24 -6.86 -21.83
C ARG A 69 -4.94 -8.29 -21.39
N THR A 70 -5.95 -9.14 -21.42
CA THR A 70 -5.86 -10.61 -21.26
C THR A 70 -5.58 -11.31 -22.57
#